data_AF-A0A7S2EDU9-F1
#
_entry.id   AF-A0A7S2EDU9-F1
#
_cell.length_a   1.000
_cell.length_b   1.000
_cell.length_c   1.000
_cell.angle_alpha   90.00
_cell.angle_beta   90.00
_cell.angle_gamma   90.00
#
_symmetry.space_group_name_H-M   'P 1'
#
loop_
_entity.id
_entity.type
_entity.pdbx_description
1 polymer ?
#
loop_
_entity_poly.entity_id
_entity_poly.type
_entity_poly.pdbx_seq_one_letter_code
_entity_poly.pdbx_strand_id
1 'polypeptide(L)'
;AGPVAPLERAVSAYFLDLHTREHGYTEVSVPHVVSRSALEGTGQLPKFEEDLFRIAPESHTCNGEDAFLIPTAEVPLTNMHAGSILEESDLPISYVALTPCFRAEAGSYGRDTRGLIRTHQFQKVELVKITGAVESDDEHELLTSHAEACLRNLRLPYRKVRLCSGDIGFSARHCYDLEVYLPSTGEYREISSCSNTGDFQARRMALRYRPAPPTASDAEEAPPPRGGGGGG
;
A
#
# COMPACT_ATOMS: atom_id res chain seq x y z
N ALA A 1 6.15 -25.23 -22.09
CA ALA A 1 6.39 -23.89 -21.55
C ALA A 1 5.96 -22.86 -22.59
N GLY A 2 4.97 -22.01 -22.28
CA GLY A 2 4.40 -21.04 -23.22
C GLY A 2 5.00 -19.63 -23.06
N PRO A 3 4.64 -18.68 -23.95
CA PRO A 3 5.20 -17.32 -23.96
C PRO A 3 4.74 -16.44 -22.79
N VAL A 4 3.73 -16.86 -22.03
CA VAL A 4 3.12 -16.07 -20.94
C VAL A 4 4.07 -15.93 -19.74
N ALA A 5 4.78 -16.98 -19.34
CA ALA A 5 5.69 -16.90 -18.19
C ALA A 5 6.89 -15.97 -18.43
N PRO A 6 7.56 -15.97 -19.60
CA PRO A 6 8.54 -14.94 -19.93
C PRO A 6 7.96 -13.52 -19.96
N LEU A 7 6.71 -13.36 -20.42
CA LEU A 7 6.02 -12.07 -20.46
C LEU A 7 5.74 -11.53 -19.05
N GLU A 8 5.22 -12.35 -18.15
CA GLU A 8 5.02 -12.00 -16.74
C GLU A 8 6.32 -11.47 -16.12
N ARG A 9 7.42 -12.23 -16.28
CA ARG A 9 8.74 -11.81 -15.79
C ARG A 9 9.20 -10.47 -16.41
N ALA A 10 8.99 -10.29 -17.71
CA ALA A 10 9.39 -9.07 -18.40
C ALA A 10 8.59 -7.84 -17.93
N VAL A 11 7.28 -7.99 -17.74
CA VAL A 11 6.40 -6.92 -17.23
C VAL A 11 6.78 -6.55 -15.80
N SER A 12 6.99 -7.54 -14.93
CA SER A 12 7.40 -7.29 -13.53
C SER A 12 8.75 -6.58 -13.45
N ALA A 13 9.75 -7.02 -14.22
CA ALA A 13 11.05 -6.37 -14.27
C ALA A 13 10.95 -4.93 -14.82
N TYR A 14 10.14 -4.73 -15.86
CA TYR A 14 9.89 -3.39 -16.41
C TYR A 14 9.28 -2.43 -15.39
N PHE A 15 8.28 -2.88 -14.61
CA PHE A 15 7.67 -2.04 -13.58
C PHE A 15 8.65 -1.72 -12.44
N LEU A 16 9.45 -2.69 -11.98
CA LEU A 16 10.52 -2.42 -11.01
C LEU A 16 11.50 -1.38 -11.53
N ASP A 17 11.99 -1.56 -12.76
CA ASP A 17 12.94 -0.63 -13.40
C ASP A 17 12.35 0.78 -13.53
N LEU A 18 11.07 0.89 -13.92
CA LEU A 18 10.35 2.15 -14.03
C LEU A 18 10.31 2.87 -12.68
N HIS A 19 9.90 2.19 -11.61
CA HIS A 19 9.76 2.82 -10.30
C HIS A 19 11.10 3.17 -9.66
N THR A 20 12.13 2.34 -9.84
CA THR A 20 13.46 2.58 -9.27
C THR A 20 14.25 3.64 -10.02
N ARG A 21 14.18 3.67 -11.36
CA ARG A 21 14.98 4.60 -12.18
C ARG A 21 14.32 5.95 -12.42
N GLU A 22 13.00 5.97 -12.55
CA GLU A 22 12.28 7.19 -12.96
C GLU A 22 11.47 7.81 -11.82
N HIS A 23 10.95 7.00 -10.90
CA HIS A 23 10.04 7.47 -9.84
C HIS A 23 10.68 7.55 -8.44
N GLY A 24 11.97 7.22 -8.30
CA GLY A 24 12.73 7.41 -7.07
C GLY A 24 12.45 6.41 -5.94
N TYR A 25 11.88 5.24 -6.24
CA TYR A 25 11.63 4.21 -5.24
C TYR A 25 12.90 3.40 -4.93
N THR A 26 13.07 3.02 -3.68
CA THR A 26 14.08 2.03 -3.27
C THR A 26 13.50 0.63 -3.43
N GLU A 27 14.17 -0.23 -4.20
CA GLU A 27 13.77 -1.64 -4.32
C GLU A 27 14.13 -2.41 -3.05
N VAL A 28 13.18 -3.19 -2.54
CA VAL A 28 13.36 -4.00 -1.32
C VAL A 28 12.88 -5.42 -1.56
N SER A 29 13.72 -6.39 -1.20
CA SER A 29 13.33 -7.79 -1.10
C SER A 29 12.82 -8.07 0.32
N VAL A 30 11.57 -8.50 0.44
CA VAL A 30 10.86 -8.65 1.73
C VAL A 30 10.48 -10.11 2.02
N PRO A 31 10.33 -10.49 3.30
CA PRO A 31 9.80 -11.80 3.67
C PRO A 31 8.37 -12.02 3.15
N HIS A 32 8.07 -13.24 2.71
CA HIS A 32 6.70 -13.63 2.31
C HIS A 32 5.90 -14.23 3.48
N VAL A 33 6.56 -14.51 4.61
CA VAL A 33 5.95 -14.99 5.84
C VAL A 33 6.11 -13.89 6.88
N VAL A 34 5.01 -13.49 7.50
CA VAL A 34 4.95 -12.40 8.48
C VAL A 34 4.26 -12.85 9.77
N SER A 35 4.53 -12.16 10.86
CA SER A 35 3.87 -12.36 12.15
C SER A 35 2.46 -11.79 12.16
N ARG A 36 1.65 -12.22 13.14
CA ARG A 36 0.32 -11.65 13.42
C ARG A 36 0.39 -10.13 13.63
N SER A 37 1.36 -9.66 14.40
CA SER A 37 1.56 -8.24 14.71
C SER A 37 1.77 -7.39 13.45
N ALA A 38 2.47 -7.90 12.44
CA ALA A 38 2.63 -7.18 11.18
C ALA A 38 1.29 -6.96 10.45
N LEU A 39 0.44 -7.99 10.41
CA LEU A 39 -0.90 -7.92 9.83
C LEU A 39 -1.87 -7.06 10.63
N GLU A 40 -1.72 -7.01 11.96
CA GLU A 40 -2.47 -6.09 12.82
C GLU A 40 -2.04 -4.63 12.60
N GLY A 41 -0.75 -4.41 12.33
CA GLY A 41 -0.14 -3.12 12.00
C GLY A 41 -0.74 -2.50 10.73
N THR A 42 -0.83 -3.27 9.65
CA THR A 42 -1.39 -2.81 8.37
C THR A 42 -2.92 -2.97 8.25
N GLY A 43 -3.56 -3.58 9.25
CA GLY A 43 -5.02 -3.60 9.39
C GLY A 43 -5.74 -4.77 8.75
N GLN A 44 -5.01 -5.79 8.28
CA GLN A 44 -5.59 -7.05 7.81
C GLN A 44 -6.24 -7.80 9.00
N LEU A 45 -5.57 -7.84 10.14
CA LEU A 45 -6.11 -8.46 11.35
C LEU A 45 -6.71 -7.43 12.32
N PRO A 46 -7.78 -7.79 13.04
CA PRO A 46 -8.42 -9.12 13.09
C PRO A 46 -9.52 -9.33 12.02
N LYS A 47 -9.87 -8.31 11.24
CA LYS A 47 -11.11 -8.30 10.44
C LYS A 47 -11.10 -9.26 9.24
N PHE A 48 -9.94 -9.50 8.62
CA PHE A 48 -9.81 -10.23 7.37
C PHE A 48 -9.03 -11.54 7.53
N GLU A 49 -9.09 -12.17 8.71
CA GLU A 49 -8.35 -13.42 8.98
C GLU A 49 -8.72 -14.55 8.00
N GLU A 50 -9.99 -14.63 7.58
CA GLU A 50 -10.47 -15.64 6.62
C GLU A 50 -9.88 -15.49 5.22
N ASP A 51 -9.38 -14.31 4.86
CA ASP A 51 -8.76 -14.06 3.55
C ASP A 51 -7.24 -14.37 3.53
N LEU A 52 -6.68 -14.78 4.67
CA LEU A 52 -5.24 -15.02 4.85
C LEU A 52 -4.92 -16.51 4.90
N PHE A 53 -3.78 -16.88 4.33
CA PHE A 53 -3.19 -18.20 4.55
C PHE A 53 -2.33 -18.20 5.82
N ARG A 54 -2.85 -18.78 6.89
CA ARG A 54 -2.12 -19.03 8.13
C ARG A 54 -1.27 -20.30 8.02
N ILE A 55 -0.03 -20.24 8.46
CA ILE A 55 0.84 -21.41 8.61
C ILE A 55 0.44 -22.12 9.91
N ALA A 56 0.32 -23.45 9.84
CA ALA A 56 -0.04 -24.26 11.00
C ALA A 56 0.93 -23.98 12.17
N PRO A 57 0.43 -23.61 13.37
CA PRO A 57 1.28 -23.22 14.50
C PRO A 57 2.27 -24.31 14.93
N GLU A 58 1.91 -25.58 14.74
CA GLU A 58 2.76 -26.74 15.04
C GLU A 58 3.93 -26.85 14.05
N SER A 59 3.81 -26.25 12.87
CA SER A 59 4.84 -26.25 11.84
C SER A 59 5.81 -25.07 11.99
N HIS A 60 5.29 -23.86 12.21
CA HIS A 60 6.12 -22.67 12.32
C HIS A 60 5.41 -21.52 13.03
N THR A 61 6.19 -20.72 13.75
CA THR A 61 5.77 -19.43 14.32
C THR A 61 6.74 -18.34 13.88
N CYS A 62 6.28 -17.11 13.75
CA CYS A 62 7.11 -15.96 13.41
C CYS A 62 7.26 -15.10 14.67
N ASN A 63 8.48 -15.02 15.22
CA ASN A 63 8.76 -14.30 16.47
C ASN A 63 7.90 -14.75 17.67
N GLY A 64 7.54 -16.03 17.74
CA GLY A 64 6.67 -16.58 18.79
C GLY A 64 5.18 -16.29 18.58
N GLU A 65 4.80 -15.68 17.47
CA GLU A 65 3.42 -15.42 17.07
C GLU A 65 2.97 -16.34 15.93
N ASP A 66 1.66 -16.34 15.65
CA ASP A 66 1.12 -16.96 14.44
C ASP A 66 1.82 -16.41 13.19
N ALA A 67 2.16 -17.31 12.26
CA ALA A 67 2.80 -16.98 11.00
C ALA A 67 1.79 -17.04 9.86
N PHE A 68 1.88 -16.10 8.93
CA PHE A 68 0.97 -15.97 7.78
C PHE A 68 1.74 -15.69 6.50
N LEU A 69 1.22 -16.14 5.36
CA LEU A 69 1.67 -15.67 4.05
C LEU A 69 1.13 -14.26 3.78
N ILE A 70 1.92 -13.43 3.10
CA ILE A 70 1.54 -12.05 2.80
C ILE A 70 0.41 -11.97 1.73
N PRO A 71 -0.65 -11.18 1.94
CA PRO A 71 -1.66 -10.90 0.90
C PRO A 71 -1.22 -9.76 -0.05
N THR A 72 -0.15 -9.05 0.31
CA THR A 72 0.47 -7.95 -0.42
C THR A 72 1.83 -7.61 0.22
N ALA A 73 2.80 -7.12 -0.57
CA ALA A 73 4.06 -6.58 -0.05
C ALA A 73 3.89 -5.32 0.82
N GLU A 74 2.73 -4.65 0.77
CA GLU A 74 2.38 -3.55 1.68
C GLU A 74 2.63 -3.93 3.15
N VAL A 75 2.25 -5.16 3.52
CA VAL A 75 2.36 -5.66 4.90
C VAL A 75 3.80 -5.61 5.40
N PRO A 76 4.77 -6.33 4.81
CA PRO A 76 6.15 -6.26 5.28
C PRO A 76 6.81 -4.91 5.00
N LEU A 77 6.53 -4.24 3.86
CA LEU A 77 7.18 -2.97 3.53
C LEU A 77 6.86 -1.87 4.55
N THR A 78 5.60 -1.74 4.93
CA THR A 78 5.17 -0.72 5.89
C THR A 78 5.66 -1.04 7.29
N ASN A 79 5.66 -2.32 7.67
CA ASN A 79 6.12 -2.78 8.99
C ASN A 79 7.64 -2.74 9.18
N MET A 80 8.46 -2.49 8.14
CA MET A 80 9.90 -2.25 8.32
C MET A 80 10.17 -1.09 9.28
N HIS A 81 9.22 -0.15 9.39
CA HIS A 81 9.29 1.02 10.25
C HIS A 81 8.42 0.91 11.51
N ALA A 82 7.87 -0.27 11.81
CA ALA A 82 7.09 -0.47 13.03
C ALA A 82 7.92 -0.14 14.27
N GLY A 83 7.32 0.62 15.20
CA GLY A 83 7.95 1.09 16.43
C GLY A 83 9.01 2.20 16.25
N SER A 84 9.27 2.64 15.03
CA SER A 84 10.33 3.61 14.73
C SER A 84 9.87 5.06 14.97
N ILE A 85 10.85 5.92 15.26
CA ILE A 85 10.70 7.39 15.23
C ILE A 85 11.63 7.90 14.13
N LEU A 86 11.05 8.37 13.03
CA LEU A 86 11.77 8.92 11.88
C LEU A 86 12.06 10.41 12.09
N GLU A 87 13.05 10.95 11.38
CA GLU A 87 13.23 12.41 11.28
C GLU A 87 12.43 12.92 10.08
N GLU A 88 11.80 14.09 10.18
CA GLU A 88 10.99 14.64 9.08
C GLU A 88 11.80 14.82 7.79
N SER A 89 13.11 15.11 7.92
CA SER A 89 14.02 15.23 6.78
C SER A 89 14.24 13.94 5.98
N ASP A 90 13.89 12.79 6.55
CA ASP A 90 13.98 11.50 5.86
C ASP A 90 12.71 11.19 5.03
N LEU A 91 11.65 12.00 5.19
CA LEU A 91 10.37 11.81 4.51
C LEU A 91 10.31 12.64 3.20
N PRO A 92 9.62 12.15 2.15
CA PRO A 92 8.95 10.85 2.07
C PRO A 92 9.92 9.69 1.78
N ILE A 93 9.70 8.55 2.42
CA ILE A 93 10.40 7.29 2.12
C ILE A 93 9.54 6.49 1.14
N SER A 94 10.13 6.10 -0.01
CA SER A 94 9.42 5.40 -1.09
C SER A 94 10.05 4.03 -1.35
N TYR A 95 9.25 2.95 -1.25
CA TYR A 95 9.68 1.57 -1.50
C TYR A 95 8.91 0.90 -2.62
N VAL A 96 9.60 0.05 -3.38
CA VAL A 96 9.00 -0.86 -4.35
C VAL A 96 9.45 -2.30 -4.08
N ALA A 97 8.53 -3.27 -4.22
CA ALA A 97 8.86 -4.68 -4.12
C ALA A 97 8.05 -5.52 -5.12
N LEU A 98 8.68 -6.55 -5.67
CA LEU A 98 8.00 -7.60 -6.44
C LEU A 98 7.84 -8.84 -5.55
N THR A 99 6.60 -9.24 -5.26
CA THR A 99 6.34 -10.45 -4.45
C THR A 99 5.19 -11.28 -5.00
N PRO A 100 5.21 -12.61 -4.77
CA PRO A 100 3.98 -13.38 -4.78
C PRO A 100 3.07 -12.88 -3.65
N CYS A 101 1.78 -12.75 -3.94
CA CYS A 101 0.73 -12.38 -3.01
C CYS A 101 -0.23 -13.57 -2.86
N PHE A 102 -0.67 -13.85 -1.64
CA PHE A 102 -1.48 -15.01 -1.31
C PHE A 102 -2.81 -14.58 -0.67
N ARG A 103 -3.93 -14.91 -1.31
CA ARG A 103 -5.28 -14.58 -0.82
C ARG A 103 -6.20 -15.78 -0.87
N ALA A 104 -6.93 -16.04 0.21
CA ALA A 104 -7.85 -17.17 0.25
C ALA A 104 -9.08 -16.92 -0.64
N GLU A 105 -9.37 -15.66 -0.98
CA GLU A 105 -10.52 -15.26 -1.80
C GLU A 105 -11.84 -15.76 -1.18
N ALA A 106 -11.90 -15.70 0.16
CA ALA A 106 -13.04 -16.16 0.92
C ALA A 106 -14.28 -15.31 0.56
N GLY A 107 -15.39 -15.99 0.23
CA GLY A 107 -16.65 -15.33 -0.14
C GLY A 107 -16.82 -14.99 -1.63
N SER A 108 -15.85 -15.30 -2.51
CA SER A 108 -15.98 -15.08 -3.96
C SER A 108 -16.48 -16.31 -4.74
N TYR A 109 -17.16 -17.26 -4.09
CA TYR A 109 -17.56 -18.54 -4.70
C TYR A 109 -18.35 -18.33 -6.00
N GLY A 110 -17.78 -18.79 -7.12
CA GLY A 110 -18.40 -18.69 -8.45
C GLY A 110 -18.19 -17.37 -9.21
N ARG A 111 -17.54 -16.35 -8.62
CA ARG A 111 -17.15 -15.11 -9.32
C ARG A 111 -15.75 -15.21 -9.92
N ASP A 112 -15.61 -14.82 -11.19
CA ASP A 112 -14.33 -14.70 -11.92
C ASP A 112 -13.43 -15.95 -11.86
N THR A 113 -14.03 -17.14 -11.74
CA THR A 113 -13.31 -18.41 -11.54
C THR A 113 -12.53 -18.90 -12.77
N ARG A 114 -12.74 -18.28 -13.94
CA ARG A 114 -12.06 -18.61 -15.19
C ARG A 114 -11.03 -17.54 -15.54
N GLY A 115 -9.77 -17.94 -15.66
CA GLY A 115 -8.67 -17.08 -16.12
C GLY A 115 -7.74 -16.67 -14.98
N LEU A 116 -7.13 -15.49 -15.11
CA LEU A 116 -6.09 -14.99 -14.19
C LEU A 116 -6.54 -13.79 -13.34
N ILE A 117 -7.82 -13.40 -13.42
CA ILE A 117 -8.35 -12.21 -12.72
C ILE A 117 -8.42 -12.45 -11.21
N ARG A 118 -8.79 -13.66 -10.78
CA ARG A 118 -8.89 -14.02 -9.36
C ARG A 118 -8.25 -15.38 -9.13
N THR A 119 -7.11 -15.39 -8.45
CA THR A 119 -6.34 -16.59 -8.11
C THR A 119 -5.83 -16.49 -6.69
N HIS A 120 -5.56 -17.63 -6.04
CA HIS A 120 -4.99 -17.64 -4.69
C HIS A 120 -3.55 -17.16 -4.62
N GLN A 121 -2.84 -17.17 -5.75
CA GLN A 121 -1.47 -16.67 -5.87
C GLN A 121 -1.35 -15.84 -7.15
N PHE A 122 -0.79 -14.65 -7.03
CA PHE A 122 -0.45 -13.76 -8.15
C PHE A 122 0.81 -12.95 -7.82
N GLN A 123 1.54 -12.48 -8.84
CA GLN A 123 2.67 -11.57 -8.66
C GLN A 123 2.19 -10.12 -8.63
N LYS A 124 2.81 -9.29 -7.79
CA LYS A 124 2.53 -7.85 -7.75
C LYS A 124 3.81 -7.06 -7.53
N VAL A 125 3.95 -5.96 -8.28
CA VAL A 125 4.90 -4.90 -7.99
C VAL A 125 4.17 -3.86 -7.13
N GLU A 126 4.56 -3.74 -5.87
CA GLU A 126 3.90 -2.89 -4.90
C GLU A 126 4.67 -1.60 -4.67
N LEU A 127 3.95 -0.48 -4.53
CA LEU A 127 4.50 0.81 -4.14
C LEU A 127 4.01 1.17 -2.74
N VAL A 128 4.94 1.53 -1.85
CA VAL A 128 4.64 2.05 -0.51
C VAL A 128 5.34 3.37 -0.33
N LYS A 129 4.62 4.36 0.22
CA LYS A 129 5.18 5.64 0.64
C LYS A 129 4.89 5.89 2.11
N ILE A 130 5.92 6.22 2.88
CA ILE A 130 5.82 6.73 4.25
C ILE A 130 6.09 8.23 4.16
N THR A 131 5.14 9.03 4.60
CA THR A 131 5.09 10.47 4.30
C THR A 131 4.90 11.30 5.56
N GLY A 132 5.22 12.59 5.49
CA GLY A 132 4.77 13.56 6.48
C GLY A 132 3.24 13.71 6.42
N ALA A 133 2.64 14.19 7.50
CA ALA A 133 1.18 14.28 7.61
C ALA A 133 0.58 15.31 6.64
N VAL A 134 1.36 16.34 6.29
CA VAL A 134 0.92 17.46 5.43
C VAL A 134 0.97 17.06 3.95
N GLU A 135 2.02 16.35 3.54
CA GLU A 135 2.30 15.97 2.15
C GLU A 135 1.53 14.72 1.71
N SER A 136 0.88 14.02 2.64
CA SER A 136 0.26 12.71 2.41
C SER A 136 -0.74 12.67 1.24
N ASP A 137 -1.52 13.74 1.03
CA ASP A 137 -2.47 13.80 -0.10
C ASP A 137 -1.77 14.02 -1.45
N ASP A 138 -0.75 14.88 -1.50
CA ASP A 138 0.03 15.12 -2.71
C ASP A 138 0.83 13.87 -3.11
N GLU A 139 1.41 13.18 -2.12
CA GLU A 139 2.10 11.91 -2.31
C GLU A 139 1.16 10.78 -2.77
N HIS A 140 -0.12 10.82 -2.38
CA HIS A 140 -1.13 9.87 -2.85
C HIS A 140 -1.49 10.08 -4.32
N GLU A 141 -1.66 11.32 -4.75
CA GLU A 141 -1.84 11.64 -6.18
C GLU A 141 -0.60 11.27 -6.99
N LEU A 142 0.61 11.55 -6.47
CA LEU A 142 1.86 11.18 -7.11
C LEU A 142 2.01 9.65 -7.25
N LEU A 143 1.75 8.90 -6.17
CA LEU A 143 1.74 7.43 -6.19
C LEU A 143 0.77 6.88 -7.23
N THR A 144 -0.45 7.46 -7.30
CA THR A 144 -1.46 7.04 -8.28
C THR A 144 -0.98 7.34 -9.69
N SER A 145 -0.35 8.50 -9.93
CA SER A 145 0.20 8.86 -11.24
C SER A 145 1.32 7.91 -11.71
N HIS A 146 2.09 7.35 -10.77
CA HIS A 146 3.12 6.34 -11.03
C HIS A 146 2.50 5.00 -11.45
N ALA A 147 1.41 4.57 -10.80
CA ALA A 147 0.66 3.39 -11.22
C ALA A 147 0.01 3.59 -12.60
N GLU A 148 -0.53 4.77 -12.87
CA GLU A 148 -1.06 5.14 -14.19
C GLU A 148 0.03 5.12 -15.29
N ALA A 149 1.28 5.47 -14.96
CA ALA A 149 2.39 5.45 -15.91
C ALA A 149 2.63 4.06 -16.50
N CYS A 150 2.51 3.01 -15.68
CA CYS A 150 2.59 1.62 -16.13
C CYS A 150 1.57 1.33 -17.26
N LEU A 151 0.32 1.74 -17.07
CA LEU A 151 -0.76 1.53 -18.04
C LEU A 151 -0.56 2.38 -19.31
N ARG A 152 -0.16 3.65 -19.15
CA ARG A 152 0.14 4.54 -20.29
C ARG A 152 1.29 4.01 -21.14
N ASN A 153 2.38 3.56 -20.53
CA ASN A 153 3.57 3.07 -21.24
C ASN A 153 3.27 1.77 -22.00
N LEU A 154 2.44 0.89 -21.43
CA LEU A 154 1.95 -0.32 -22.10
C LEU A 154 0.79 -0.04 -23.07
N ARG A 155 0.33 1.22 -23.19
CA ARG A 155 -0.79 1.66 -24.04
C ARG A 155 -2.09 0.92 -23.77
N LEU A 156 -2.35 0.63 -22.49
CA LEU A 156 -3.57 -0.02 -22.04
C LEU A 156 -4.61 1.06 -21.69
N PRO A 157 -5.78 1.09 -22.37
CA PRO A 157 -6.85 2.01 -22.00
C PRO A 157 -7.34 1.74 -20.57
N TYR A 158 -7.44 2.79 -19.76
CA TYR A 158 -7.87 2.68 -18.37
C TYR A 158 -8.72 3.89 -17.96
N ARG A 159 -9.39 3.76 -16.81
CA ARG A 159 -10.04 4.86 -16.11
C ARG A 159 -9.55 4.93 -14.67
N LYS A 160 -9.42 6.15 -14.13
CA LYS A 160 -9.19 6.41 -12.69
C LYS A 160 -10.54 6.65 -12.01
N VAL A 161 -10.87 5.85 -11.00
CA VAL A 161 -12.14 5.91 -10.26
C VAL A 161 -11.85 6.27 -8.81
N ARG A 162 -12.43 7.37 -8.32
CA ARG A 162 -12.41 7.67 -6.89
C ARG A 162 -13.51 6.86 -6.20
N LEU A 163 -13.13 6.02 -5.25
CA LEU A 163 -14.11 5.17 -4.55
C LEU A 163 -14.99 5.99 -3.61
N CYS A 164 -16.25 5.56 -3.50
CA CYS A 164 -17.17 6.12 -2.53
C CYS A 164 -16.85 5.60 -1.12
N SER A 165 -17.33 6.28 -0.07
CA SER A 165 -17.03 5.89 1.31
C SER A 165 -17.50 4.49 1.70
N GLY A 166 -18.49 3.92 0.98
CA GLY A 166 -18.96 2.56 1.20
C GLY A 166 -18.06 1.48 0.61
N ASP A 167 -17.18 1.84 -0.34
CA ASP A 167 -16.38 0.90 -1.13
C ASP A 167 -14.87 1.01 -0.84
N ILE A 168 -14.42 1.98 -0.03
CA ILE A 168 -13.01 2.07 0.37
C ILE A 168 -12.60 0.93 1.32
N GLY A 169 -11.34 0.49 1.20
CA GLY A 169 -10.74 -0.50 2.09
C GLY A 169 -10.71 -0.06 3.55
N PHE A 170 -10.65 -1.02 4.48
CA PHE A 170 -10.76 -0.77 5.93
C PHE A 170 -9.71 0.20 6.50
N SER A 171 -8.49 0.19 5.96
CA SER A 171 -7.39 1.07 6.38
C SER A 171 -7.36 2.40 5.64
N ALA A 172 -8.12 2.55 4.56
CA ALA A 172 -8.03 3.71 3.68
C ALA A 172 -8.92 4.86 4.16
N ARG A 173 -8.41 6.09 4.09
CA ARG A 173 -9.21 7.32 4.16
C ARG A 173 -9.65 7.80 2.77
N HIS A 174 -8.80 7.56 1.77
CA HIS A 174 -9.03 7.88 0.36
C HIS A 174 -8.46 6.77 -0.51
N CYS A 175 -9.18 6.40 -1.58
CA CYS A 175 -8.75 5.37 -2.50
C CYS A 175 -9.12 5.73 -3.95
N TYR A 176 -8.16 5.48 -4.85
CA TYR A 176 -8.38 5.46 -6.29
C TYR A 176 -8.17 4.06 -6.82
N ASP A 177 -9.14 3.56 -7.57
CA ASP A 177 -8.94 2.36 -8.39
C ASP A 177 -8.58 2.77 -9.81
N LEU A 178 -7.56 2.13 -10.35
CA LEU A 178 -7.29 2.13 -11.78
C LEU A 178 -7.93 0.88 -12.35
N GLU A 179 -8.83 1.08 -13.31
CA GLU A 179 -9.49 -0.02 -13.98
C GLU A 179 -9.05 -0.06 -15.45
N VAL A 180 -8.55 -1.21 -15.90
CA VAL A 180 -8.10 -1.44 -17.28
C VAL A 180 -9.23 -2.02 -18.11
N TYR A 181 -9.32 -1.61 -19.38
CA TYR A 181 -10.32 -2.15 -20.30
C TYR A 181 -9.92 -3.56 -20.77
N LEU A 182 -10.85 -4.51 -20.64
CA LEU A 182 -10.69 -5.89 -21.13
C LEU A 182 -11.55 -6.11 -22.39
N PRO A 183 -10.95 -6.22 -23.59
CA PRO A 183 -11.70 -6.36 -24.85
C PRO A 183 -12.56 -7.63 -24.92
N SER A 184 -12.17 -8.71 -24.24
CA SER A 184 -12.90 -9.98 -24.24
C SER A 184 -14.26 -9.90 -23.53
N THR A 185 -14.41 -8.99 -22.57
CA THR A 185 -15.65 -8.77 -21.82
C THR A 185 -16.32 -7.44 -22.15
N GLY A 186 -15.62 -6.52 -22.81
CA GLY A 186 -16.14 -5.19 -23.14
C GLY A 186 -16.26 -4.28 -21.91
N GLU A 187 -15.51 -4.55 -20.85
CA GLU A 187 -15.68 -3.92 -19.54
C GLU A 187 -14.35 -3.48 -18.95
N TYR A 188 -14.41 -2.49 -18.05
CA TYR A 188 -13.29 -2.12 -17.20
C TYR A 188 -13.23 -3.05 -15.98
N ARG A 189 -12.01 -3.43 -15.58
CA ARG A 189 -11.73 -4.24 -14.39
C ARG A 189 -10.57 -3.64 -13.61
N GLU A 190 -10.67 -3.67 -12.30
CA GLU A 190 -9.61 -3.21 -11.39
C GLU A 190 -8.28 -3.90 -11.73
N ILE A 191 -7.21 -3.10 -11.83
CA ILE A 191 -5.83 -3.57 -12.00
C ILE A 191 -4.88 -2.98 -10.93
N SER A 192 -5.27 -1.90 -10.28
CA SER A 192 -4.53 -1.28 -9.18
C SER A 192 -5.49 -0.55 -8.26
N SER A 193 -5.22 -0.62 -6.95
CA SER A 193 -5.90 0.16 -5.93
C SER A 193 -4.85 0.97 -5.17
N CYS A 194 -4.99 2.29 -5.19
CA CYS A 194 -4.05 3.26 -4.62
C CYS A 194 -4.72 3.92 -3.43
N SER A 195 -4.27 3.62 -2.21
CA SER A 195 -4.88 4.10 -0.97
C SER A 195 -3.98 5.05 -0.18
N ASN A 196 -4.58 6.10 0.36
CA ASN A 196 -4.01 6.87 1.47
C ASN A 196 -4.63 6.36 2.77
N THR A 197 -3.81 5.94 3.73
CA THR A 197 -4.25 5.39 5.03
C THR A 197 -4.20 6.40 6.17
N GLY A 198 -3.82 7.66 5.88
CA GLY A 198 -3.59 8.71 6.86
C GLY A 198 -2.61 8.23 7.93
N ASP A 199 -3.01 8.32 9.19
CA ASP A 199 -2.23 7.83 10.33
C ASP A 199 -2.78 6.51 10.90
N PHE A 200 -3.71 5.83 10.22
CA PHE A 200 -4.37 4.62 10.72
C PHE A 200 -3.37 3.49 10.99
N GLN A 201 -2.57 3.14 9.97
CA GLN A 201 -1.56 2.10 10.08
C GLN A 201 -0.39 2.57 10.96
N ALA A 202 0.03 3.83 10.82
CA ALA A 202 1.11 4.41 11.63
C ALA A 202 0.81 4.31 13.13
N ARG A 203 -0.42 4.59 13.55
CA ARG A 203 -0.86 4.44 14.96
C ARG A 203 -0.78 3.00 15.44
N ARG A 204 -1.23 2.04 14.64
CA ARG A 204 -1.20 0.60 14.99
C ARG A 204 0.23 0.07 15.12
N MET A 205 1.13 0.53 14.24
CA MET A 205 2.54 0.16 14.25
C MET A 205 3.37 1.01 15.22
N ALA A 206 2.79 1.97 15.93
CA ALA A 206 3.53 2.95 16.73
C ALA A 206 4.64 3.70 15.97
N LEU A 207 4.50 3.86 14.65
CA LEU A 207 5.37 4.63 13.78
C LEU A 207 5.11 6.13 13.97
N ARG A 208 6.17 6.89 14.23
CA ARG A 208 6.12 8.34 14.44
C ARG A 208 7.22 9.02 13.65
N TYR A 209 7.14 10.34 13.51
CA TYR A 209 8.26 11.15 13.08
C TYR A 209 8.42 12.37 13.98
N ARG A 210 9.62 12.94 14.01
CA ARG A 210 9.93 14.20 14.68
C ARG A 210 9.82 15.34 13.67
N PRO A 211 8.86 16.28 13.84
CA PRO A 211 8.79 17.48 13.02
C PRO A 211 10.07 18.31 13.16
N ALA A 212 10.45 18.98 12.08
CA ALA A 212 11.51 19.97 12.07
C ALA A 212 11.19 21.07 13.09
N PRO A 213 12.22 21.64 13.73
CA PRO A 213 12.01 22.78 14.60
C PRO A 213 11.38 23.93 13.80
N PRO A 214 10.40 24.64 14.37
CA PRO A 214 9.77 25.76 13.69
C PRO A 214 10.82 26.79 13.28
N THR A 215 10.73 27.27 12.05
CA THR A 215 11.62 28.31 11.54
C THR A 215 11.19 29.67 12.11
N ALA A 216 12.09 30.65 12.08
CA ALA A 216 11.79 31.99 12.60
C ALA A 216 10.59 32.66 11.90
N SER A 217 10.27 32.26 10.65
CA SER A 217 9.08 32.72 9.92
C SER A 217 7.78 32.10 10.42
N ASP A 218 7.81 30.88 10.95
CA ASP A 218 6.60 30.19 11.46
C ASP A 218 6.12 30.81 12.78
N ALA A 219 7.01 31.50 13.50
CA ALA A 219 6.70 32.21 14.74
C ALA A 219 5.95 33.54 14.52
N GLU A 220 6.04 34.14 13.31
CA GLU A 220 5.35 35.39 12.98
C GLU A 220 3.87 35.19 12.60
N GLU A 221 3.47 33.99 12.19
CA GLU A 221 2.07 33.65 11.88
C GLU A 221 1.26 33.12 13.08
N ALA A 222 1.90 32.93 14.25
CA ALA A 222 1.20 32.48 15.43
C ALA A 222 0.17 33.53 15.89
N PRO A 223 -1.13 33.21 15.98
CA PRO A 223 -2.14 34.17 16.39
C PRO A 223 -1.82 34.71 17.79
N PRO A 224 -2.01 36.02 18.05
CA PRO A 224 -1.65 36.61 19.33
C PRO A 224 -2.40 35.91 20.47
N PRO A 225 -1.77 35.73 21.65
CA PRO A 225 -2.40 35.06 22.77
C PRO A 225 -3.70 35.78 23.11
N ARG A 226 -4.81 35.03 23.16
CA ARG A 226 -6.12 35.57 23.55
C ARG A 226 -5.98 36.21 24.92
N GLY A 227 -6.02 37.54 24.97
CA GLY A 227 -5.92 38.32 26.19
C GLY A 227 -6.94 37.82 27.21
N GLY A 228 -6.44 37.37 28.36
CA GLY A 228 -7.27 37.03 29.50
C GLY A 228 -8.05 38.25 29.93
N GLY A 229 -9.36 38.24 29.65
CA GLY A 229 -10.29 39.24 30.18
C GLY A 229 -10.39 39.08 31.69
N GLY A 230 -9.63 39.89 32.42
CA GLY A 230 -9.90 40.16 33.83
C GLY A 230 -11.19 40.95 33.95
N GLY A 231 -12.26 40.29 34.36
CA GLY A 231 -13.47 40.93 34.87
C GLY A 231 -13.41 40.96 36.39
N GLY A 232 -13.47 42.17 36.97
CA GLY A 232 -13.59 42.41 38.40
C GLY A 232 -15.02 42.33 38.93
#